data_AF-A0A2N5AFX9-F1
#
_entry.id   AF-A0A2N5AFX9-F1
#
_cell.length_a   1.000
_cell.length_b   1.000
_cell.length_c   1.000
_cell.angle_alpha   90.00
_cell.angle_beta   90.00
_cell.angle_gamma   90.00
#
_symmetry.space_group_name_H-M   'P 1'
#
loop_
_entity.id
_entity.type
_entity.pdbx_description
1 polymer ?
#
loop_
_entity_poly.entity_id
_entity_poly.type
_entity_poly.pdbx_seq_one_letter_code
_entity_poly.pdbx_strand_id
1 'polypeptide(L)'
;MAHHARWTMSQVTELFNKPLIDLLFEAQQIHRQHFDPRQVQVSTLLSIKTGACPEDCKYCPQSARYKTGLESERLMEVEQVLESARQAKNAGSTRFCMGAAWKNPNDRDMPYLEQ
;
A
#
# COMPACT_ATOMS: atom_id res chain seq x y z
N MET A 1 -1.08 14.79 27.85
CA MET A 1 -0.65 14.21 26.55
C MET A 1 0.80 14.61 26.34
N ALA A 2 1.74 13.66 26.30
CA ALA A 2 3.15 13.97 26.14
C ALA A 2 3.38 14.52 24.72
N HIS A 3 3.91 15.73 24.63
CA HIS A 3 4.24 16.35 23.36
C HIS A 3 5.57 15.75 22.88
N HIS A 4 5.52 14.78 21.97
CA HIS A 4 6.72 14.19 21.39
C HIS A 4 7.45 15.23 20.52
N ALA A 5 8.78 15.16 20.53
CA ALA A 5 9.60 16.00 19.66
C ALA A 5 9.26 15.75 18.20
N ARG A 6 9.15 16.82 17.41
CA ARG A 6 8.85 16.76 15.97
C ARG A 6 10.13 16.97 15.19
N TRP A 7 10.28 16.24 14.09
CA TRP A 7 11.34 16.48 13.12
C TRP A 7 11.14 17.82 12.42
N THR A 8 12.23 18.55 12.26
CA THR A 8 12.30 19.73 11.39
C THR A 8 12.75 19.33 9.99
N MET A 9 12.47 20.17 8.99
CA MET A 9 12.92 19.92 7.62
C MET A 9 14.45 19.81 7.54
N SER A 10 15.17 20.68 8.25
CA SER A 10 16.64 20.68 8.28
C SER A 10 17.20 19.35 8.79
N GLN A 11 16.62 18.79 9.85
CA GLN A 11 17.06 17.51 10.40
C GLN A 11 16.83 16.34 9.42
N VAL A 12 15.74 16.35 8.67
CA VAL A 12 15.48 15.31 7.65
C VAL A 12 16.45 15.46 6.47
N THR A 13 16.66 16.69 6.00
CA THR A 13 17.61 16.98 4.90
C THR A 13 19.03 16.53 5.24
N GLU A 14 19.44 16.64 6.50
CA GLU A 14 20.73 16.13 6.96
C GLU A 14 20.88 14.62 6.75
N LEU A 15 19.81 13.84 6.97
CA LEU A 15 19.83 12.39 6.71
C LEU A 15 20.01 12.07 5.22
N PHE A 16 19.33 12.81 4.33
CA PHE A 16 19.47 12.62 2.88
C PHE A 16 20.86 13.00 2.36
N ASN A 17 21.57 13.90 3.06
CA ASN A 17 22.92 14.34 2.71
C ASN A 17 24.03 13.54 3.42
N LYS A 18 23.68 12.65 4.36
CA LYS A 18 24.64 11.80 5.06
C LYS A 18 25.32 10.82 4.08
N PRO A 19 26.60 10.46 4.27
CA PRO A 19 27.22 9.40 3.49
C PRO A 19 26.39 8.12 3.56
N LEU A 20 26.08 7.54 2.40
CA LEU A 20 25.12 6.44 2.29
C LEU A 20 25.44 5.26 3.23
N ILE A 21 26.72 4.92 3.35
CA ILE A 21 27.15 3.79 4.19
C ILE A 21 26.93 4.08 5.68
N ASP A 22 27.17 5.30 6.13
CA ASP A 22 26.91 5.71 7.52
C ASP A 22 25.41 5.71 7.82
N LEU A 23 24.60 6.19 6.86
CA LEU A 23 23.14 6.18 6.96
C LEU A 23 22.59 4.75 7.03
N LEU A 24 23.09 3.84 6.19
CA LEU A 24 22.69 2.43 6.21
C LEU A 24 23.07 1.74 7.52
N PHE A 25 24.25 2.06 8.07
CA PHE A 25 24.68 1.52 9.36
C PHE A 25 23.75 1.99 10.48
N GLU A 26 23.47 3.29 10.58
CA GLU A 26 22.54 3.85 11.56
C GLU A 26 21.13 3.27 11.41
N ALA A 27 20.64 3.11 10.17
CA ALA A 27 19.34 2.51 9.89
C ALA A 27 19.25 1.07 10.45
N GLN A 28 20.30 0.26 10.27
CA GLN A 28 20.36 -1.09 10.81
C GLN A 28 20.43 -1.10 12.33
N GLN A 29 21.16 -0.17 12.95
CA GLN A 29 21.23 -0.03 14.41
C GLN A 29 19.85 0.25 14.99
N ILE A 30 19.14 1.25 14.45
CA ILE A 30 17.79 1.61 14.90
C ILE A 30 16.82 0.46 14.63
N HIS A 31 16.87 -0.18 13.46
CA HIS A 31 15.99 -1.30 13.13
C HIS A 31 16.12 -2.46 14.13
N ARG A 32 17.35 -2.86 14.47
CA ARG A 32 17.62 -3.96 15.42
C ARG A 32 17.23 -3.65 16.87
N GLN A 33 17.11 -2.37 17.24
CA GLN A 33 16.63 -1.96 18.56
C GLN A 33 15.11 -2.12 18.71
N HIS A 34 14.35 -2.05 17.60
CA HIS A 34 12.89 -1.97 17.63
C HIS A 34 12.18 -3.16 16.96
N PHE A 35 12.88 -3.94 16.12
CA PHE A 35 12.32 -5.05 15.35
C PHE A 35 13.24 -6.28 15.39
N ASP A 36 12.67 -7.48 15.22
CA ASP A 36 13.47 -8.68 14.97
C ASP A 36 14.07 -8.59 13.55
N PRO A 37 15.41 -8.49 13.42
CA PRO A 37 16.06 -8.31 12.12
C PRO A 37 15.92 -9.51 11.17
N ARG A 38 15.40 -10.64 11.65
CA ARG A 38 15.17 -11.86 10.85
C ARG A 38 13.70 -12.05 10.49
N GLN A 39 12.81 -11.17 10.97
CA GLN A 39 11.38 -11.25 10.71
C GLN A 39 10.97 -10.24 9.64
N VAL A 40 10.11 -10.65 8.72
CA VAL A 40 9.52 -9.78 7.70
C VAL A 40 8.01 -9.94 7.71
N GLN A 41 7.28 -8.82 7.63
CA GLN A 41 5.84 -8.81 7.48
C GLN A 41 5.45 -9.10 6.02
N VAL A 42 4.69 -10.18 5.79
CA VAL A 42 4.21 -10.56 4.45
C VAL A 42 2.73 -10.21 4.29
N SER A 43 2.40 -9.42 3.27
CA SER A 43 1.04 -9.01 2.92
C SER A 43 0.79 -9.25 1.43
N THR A 44 -0.42 -9.64 1.06
CA THR A 44 -0.85 -9.89 -0.33
C THR A 44 -1.97 -8.92 -0.68
N LEU A 45 -1.89 -8.31 -1.85
CA LEU A 45 -2.88 -7.35 -2.33
C LEU A 45 -3.61 -7.89 -3.57
N LEU A 46 -4.90 -7.59 -3.66
CA LEU A 46 -5.71 -7.77 -4.86
C LEU A 46 -6.37 -6.44 -5.24
N SER A 47 -6.42 -6.16 -6.54
CA SER A 47 -7.20 -5.05 -7.08
C SER A 47 -8.65 -5.49 -7.23
N ILE A 48 -9.51 -5.09 -6.30
CA ILE A 48 -10.93 -5.47 -6.31
C ILE A 48 -11.72 -4.72 -7.40
N LYS A 49 -11.18 -3.62 -7.93
CA LYS A 49 -11.70 -2.88 -9.09
C LYS A 49 -10.53 -2.24 -9.82
N THR A 50 -10.31 -2.61 -11.09
CA THR A 50 -9.12 -2.22 -11.86
C THR A 50 -9.45 -1.26 -13.01
N GLY A 51 -8.60 -0.24 -13.20
CA GLY A 51 -8.68 0.68 -14.34
C GLY A 51 -9.77 1.72 -14.23
N ALA A 52 -9.99 2.51 -15.29
CA ALA A 52 -11.01 3.56 -15.38
C ALA A 52 -11.06 4.51 -14.15
N CYS A 53 -9.90 4.85 -13.57
CA CYS A 53 -9.82 5.78 -12.44
C CYS A 53 -9.92 7.24 -12.93
N PRO A 54 -10.75 8.10 -12.29
CA PRO A 54 -10.91 9.49 -12.74
C PRO A 54 -9.71 10.40 -12.45
N GLU A 55 -8.89 10.04 -11.46
CA GLU A 55 -7.69 10.77 -11.04
C GLU A 55 -6.62 10.76 -12.13
N ASP A 56 -5.76 11.76 -12.16
CA ASP A 56 -4.79 12.00 -13.24
C ASP A 56 -3.32 11.76 -12.84
N CYS A 57 -3.10 10.93 -11.82
CA CYS A 57 -1.77 10.59 -11.29
C CYS A 57 -0.82 10.16 -12.42
N LYS A 58 0.26 10.91 -12.63
CA LYS A 58 1.17 10.78 -13.78
C LYS A 58 1.88 9.43 -13.87
N TYR A 59 2.01 8.72 -12.76
CA TYR A 59 2.66 7.42 -12.66
C TYR A 59 1.69 6.24 -12.69
N CYS A 60 0.39 6.46 -12.52
CA CYS A 60 -0.57 5.38 -12.29
C CYS A 60 -1.07 4.79 -13.62
N PRO A 61 -0.91 3.48 -13.87
CA PRO A 61 -1.38 2.86 -15.10
C PRO A 61 -2.91 2.72 -15.19
N GLN A 62 -3.62 2.96 -14.09
CA GLN A 62 -5.08 2.78 -13.98
C GLN A 62 -5.89 4.06 -14.27
N SER A 63 -5.21 5.20 -14.44
CA SER A 63 -5.87 6.47 -14.75
C SER A 63 -6.53 6.41 -16.12
N ALA A 64 -7.80 6.78 -16.20
CA ALA A 64 -8.55 6.91 -17.44
C ALA A 64 -8.02 8.03 -18.36
N ARG A 65 -7.08 8.85 -17.86
CA ARG A 65 -6.48 9.98 -18.60
C ARG A 65 -5.36 9.55 -19.54
N TYR A 66 -4.82 8.33 -19.40
CA TYR A 66 -3.67 7.86 -20.17
C TYR A 66 -3.98 6.52 -20.85
N LYS A 67 -3.37 6.28 -22.01
CA LYS A 67 -3.49 5.02 -22.75
C LYS A 67 -2.37 4.08 -22.32
N THR A 68 -2.67 3.15 -21.42
CA THR A 68 -1.71 2.17 -20.88
C THR A 68 -1.94 0.76 -21.42
N GLY A 69 -3.04 0.52 -22.14
CA GLY A 69 -3.44 -0.82 -22.59
C GLY A 69 -4.01 -1.70 -21.48
N LEU A 70 -4.27 -1.13 -20.29
CA LEU A 70 -4.87 -1.85 -19.17
C LEU A 70 -6.33 -2.20 -19.47
N GLU A 71 -6.69 -3.48 -19.32
CA GLU A 71 -8.08 -3.92 -19.36
C GLU A 71 -8.82 -3.44 -18.11
N SER A 72 -10.00 -2.85 -18.29
CA SER A 72 -10.80 -2.37 -17.16
C SER A 72 -11.70 -3.48 -16.66
N GLU A 73 -11.57 -3.78 -15.38
CA GLU A 73 -12.39 -4.75 -14.68
C GLU A 73 -13.34 -4.04 -13.72
N ARG A 74 -14.57 -4.53 -13.63
CA ARG A 74 -15.55 -4.03 -12.67
C ARG A 74 -15.18 -4.47 -11.25
N LEU A 75 -15.93 -3.97 -10.27
CA LEU A 75 -15.82 -4.45 -8.90
C LEU A 75 -16.06 -5.97 -8.88
N MET A 76 -15.15 -6.70 -8.26
CA MET A 76 -15.25 -8.14 -8.09
C MET A 76 -16.39 -8.50 -7.13
N GLU A 77 -16.96 -9.68 -7.33
CA GLU A 77 -17.93 -10.25 -6.39
C GLU A 77 -17.24 -10.63 -5.08
N VAL A 78 -17.94 -10.46 -3.94
CA VAL A 78 -17.40 -10.72 -2.60
C VAL A 78 -16.78 -12.11 -2.49
N GLU A 79 -17.43 -13.14 -3.04
CA GLU A 79 -16.91 -14.52 -3.01
C GLU A 79 -15.59 -14.68 -3.77
N GLN A 80 -15.37 -13.95 -4.88
CA GLN A 80 -14.09 -14.00 -5.59
C GLN A 80 -12.97 -13.34 -4.77
N VAL A 81 -13.29 -12.26 -4.06
CA VAL A 81 -12.37 -11.58 -3.14
C VAL A 81 -12.03 -12.51 -1.97
N LEU A 82 -13.04 -13.15 -1.36
CA LEU A 82 -12.85 -14.10 -0.27
C LEU A 82 -12.04 -15.32 -0.71
N GLU A 83 -12.28 -15.84 -1.91
CA GLU A 83 -11.51 -16.95 -2.45
C GLU A 83 -10.03 -16.58 -2.64
N SER A 84 -9.76 -15.40 -3.21
CA SER A 84 -8.41 -14.88 -3.34
C SER A 84 -7.74 -14.65 -1.97
N ALA A 85 -8.50 -14.18 -0.98
CA ALA A 85 -8.02 -14.00 0.39
C ALA A 85 -7.69 -15.34 1.06
N ARG A 86 -8.51 -16.38 0.87
CA ARG A 86 -8.22 -17.75 1.35
C ARG A 86 -6.95 -18.29 0.72
N GLN A 87 -6.78 -18.12 -0.59
CA GLN A 87 -5.56 -18.52 -1.31
C GLN A 87 -4.33 -17.77 -0.78
N ALA A 88 -4.42 -16.45 -0.57
CA ALA A 88 -3.33 -15.65 0.01
C ALA A 88 -2.97 -16.10 1.44
N LYS A 89 -3.97 -16.41 2.26
CA LYS A 89 -3.77 -16.97 3.62
C LYS A 89 -3.07 -18.33 3.55
N ASN A 90 -3.52 -19.22 2.68
CA ASN A 90 -2.93 -20.55 2.49
C ASN A 90 -1.49 -20.45 1.93
N ALA A 91 -1.19 -19.41 1.15
CA ALA A 91 0.16 -19.09 0.68
C ALA A 91 1.08 -18.48 1.75
N GLY A 92 0.59 -18.30 2.99
CA GLY A 92 1.37 -17.81 4.13
C GLY A 92 1.30 -16.30 4.37
N SER A 93 0.43 -15.59 3.67
CA SER A 93 0.24 -14.16 3.90
C SER A 93 -0.46 -13.89 5.24
N THR A 94 0.00 -12.87 5.96
CA THR A 94 -0.58 -12.50 7.27
C THR A 94 -1.58 -11.36 7.17
N ARG A 95 -1.63 -10.67 6.02
CA ARG A 95 -2.55 -9.56 5.76
C ARG A 95 -2.97 -9.56 4.29
N PHE A 96 -4.27 -9.48 4.06
CA PHE A 96 -4.84 -9.31 2.73
C PHE A 96 -5.29 -7.85 2.53
N CYS A 97 -4.90 -7.24 1.42
CA CYS A 97 -5.17 -5.85 1.11
C CYS A 97 -6.04 -5.75 -0.14
N MET A 98 -7.09 -4.94 -0.08
CA MET A 98 -7.98 -4.67 -1.21
C MET A 98 -7.71 -3.26 -1.73
N GLY A 99 -7.44 -3.13 -3.03
CA GLY A 99 -7.26 -1.84 -3.70
C GLY A 99 -8.35 -1.60 -4.74
N ALA A 100 -8.89 -0.39 -4.79
CA ALA A 100 -9.92 -0.02 -5.76
C ALA A 100 -9.54 1.25 -6.53
N ALA A 101 -9.75 1.23 -7.85
CA ALA A 101 -9.48 2.36 -8.74
C ALA A 101 -10.62 3.40 -8.71
N TRP A 102 -10.81 4.04 -7.55
CA TRP A 102 -11.78 5.11 -7.33
C TRP A 102 -11.10 6.37 -6.77
N LYS A 103 -11.81 7.50 -6.81
CA LYS A 103 -11.46 8.68 -6.00
C LYS A 103 -11.86 8.50 -4.53
N ASN A 104 -13.06 7.99 -4.33
CA ASN A 104 -13.67 7.62 -3.06
C ASN A 104 -14.66 6.47 -3.33
N PRO A 105 -14.99 5.63 -2.33
CA PRO A 105 -16.08 4.67 -2.48
C PRO A 105 -17.39 5.36 -2.89
N ASN A 106 -18.19 4.68 -3.72
CA ASN A 106 -19.51 5.16 -4.13
C ASN A 106 -20.59 4.52 -3.28
N ASP A 107 -21.69 5.24 -2.99
CA ASP A 107 -22.83 4.73 -2.21
C ASP A 107 -23.41 3.42 -2.74
N ARG A 108 -23.37 3.22 -4.07
CA ARG A 108 -23.83 1.98 -4.70
C ARG A 108 -22.98 0.76 -4.32
N ASP A 109 -21.69 0.98 -4.10
CA ASP A 109 -20.72 -0.08 -3.86
C ASP A 109 -20.51 -0.31 -2.33
N MET A 110 -20.91 0.64 -1.48
CA MET A 110 -20.80 0.56 -0.01
C MET A 110 -21.43 -0.69 0.62
N PRO A 111 -22.64 -1.14 0.22
CA PRO A 111 -23.25 -2.33 0.81
C PRO A 111 -22.42 -3.61 0.66
N TYR A 112 -21.50 -3.66 -0.31
CA TYR A 112 -20.60 -4.80 -0.52
C TYR A 112 -19.27 -4.67 0.23
N LEU A 113 -18.92 -3.47 0.72
CA LEU A 113 -17.68 -3.18 1.44
C LEU A 113 -17.84 -3.23 2.96
N GLU A 114 -19.07 -3.07 3.46
CA GLU A 114 -19.38 -3.07 4.90
C GLU A 114 -19.73 -4.46 5.47
N GLN A 115 -19.76 -5.49 4.61
CA GLN A 115 -19.98 -6.88 5.03
C GLN A 115 -18.69 -7.50 5.58
#